data_AF-A0A149VWG5-F1
#
_entry.id   AF-A0A149VWG5-F1
#
_cell.length_a   1.000
_cell.length_b   1.000
_cell.length_c   1.000
_cell.angle_alpha   90.00
_cell.angle_beta   90.00
_cell.angle_gamma   90.00
#
_symmetry.space_group_name_H-M   'P 1'
#
loop_
_entity.id
_entity.type
_entity.pdbx_description
1 polymer ?
#
loop_
_entity_poly.entity_id
_entity_poly.type
_entity_poly.pdbx_seq_one_letter_code
_entity_poly.pdbx_strand_id
1 'polypeptide(L)'
;MRDPVAKLYEKMTPDELATVALKAVCANDLEESRRIAGFVPRVPYTGNDLAYMRKAEGFFGMAGFFTKTFWFIRFKREESFSQAQAFAMHPEVDTEGDALSFVLQNLFKYESWLMALDGALDTVCMGANLDPDGVRRLESIERFVPMDRMEGDPLPQPDPEMVDWMTQQLTSHLDGKPE
;
A
#
# COMPACT_ATOMS: atom_id res chain seq x y z
N MET A 1 37.39 10.80 9.20
CA MET A 1 36.95 11.33 7.88
C MET A 1 35.62 12.03 8.12
N ARG A 2 35.49 13.34 7.82
CA ARG A 2 34.20 14.05 7.98
C ARG A 2 33.29 13.58 6.86
N ASP A 3 32.31 12.74 7.19
CA ASP A 3 31.27 12.29 6.26
C ASP A 3 30.57 13.54 5.68
N PRO A 4 30.71 13.83 4.37
CA PRO A 4 30.06 14.98 3.75
C PRO A 4 28.53 14.88 3.80
N VAL A 5 28.00 13.66 3.88
CA VAL A 5 26.56 13.38 3.93
C VAL A 5 25.98 13.74 5.30
N ALA A 6 26.73 13.50 6.38
CA ALA A 6 26.36 13.92 7.74
C ALA A 6 26.09 15.43 7.86
N LYS A 7 26.89 16.26 7.16
CA LYS A 7 26.68 17.73 7.13
C LYS A 7 25.42 18.16 6.38
N LEU A 8 24.90 17.30 5.50
CA LEU A 8 23.67 17.54 4.76
C LEU A 8 22.47 17.39 5.71
N TYR A 9 22.44 16.31 6.51
CA TYR A 9 21.35 16.06 7.46
C TYR A 9 21.26 17.12 8.56
N GLU A 10 22.39 17.65 9.04
CA GLU A 10 22.41 18.74 10.02
C GLU A 10 21.68 20.02 9.55
N LYS A 11 21.54 20.19 8.23
CA LYS A 11 20.87 21.35 7.62
C LYS A 11 19.44 21.09 7.21
N MET A 12 18.98 19.84 7.27
CA MET A 12 17.63 19.47 6.89
C MET A 12 16.64 19.85 7.99
N THR A 13 15.43 20.22 7.56
CA THR A 13 14.29 20.31 8.46
C THR A 13 13.89 18.91 8.96
N PRO A 14 13.18 18.79 10.09
CA PRO A 14 12.68 17.50 10.58
C PRO A 14 11.81 16.75 9.55
N ASP A 15 11.06 17.47 8.71
CA ASP A 15 10.22 16.91 7.65
C ASP A 15 11.03 16.31 6.49
N GLU A 16 12.06 17.02 6.03
CA GLU A 16 12.99 16.53 5.02
C GLU A 16 13.76 15.32 5.55
N LEU A 17 14.21 15.38 6.81
CA LEU A 17 14.91 14.27 7.45
C LEU A 17 14.02 13.03 7.58
N ALA A 18 12.75 13.20 7.93
CA ALA A 18 11.77 12.11 7.96
C ALA A 18 11.59 11.49 6.57
N THR A 19 11.48 12.31 5.53
CA THR A 19 11.36 11.83 4.15
C THR A 19 12.56 10.97 3.73
N VAL A 20 13.78 11.41 4.06
CA VAL A 20 15.01 10.65 3.76
C VAL A 20 15.04 9.35 4.58
N ALA A 21 14.67 9.39 5.87
CA ALA A 21 14.59 8.21 6.72
C ALA A 21 13.63 7.16 6.14
N LEU A 22 12.44 7.60 5.71
CA LEU A 22 11.43 6.73 5.12
C LEU A 22 11.88 6.13 3.79
N LYS A 23 12.60 6.87 2.96
CA LYS A 23 13.24 6.33 1.75
C LYS A 23 14.24 5.24 2.07
N ALA A 24 15.09 5.45 3.08
CA ALA A 24 16.07 4.45 3.50
C ALA A 24 15.36 3.18 4.01
N VAL A 25 14.28 3.33 4.77
CA VAL A 25 13.42 2.22 5.23
C VAL A 25 12.81 1.46 4.04
N CYS A 26 12.21 2.17 3.08
CA CYS A 26 11.66 1.59 1.84
C CYS A 26 12.70 0.85 0.99
N ALA A 27 13.94 1.35 0.97
CA ALA A 27 15.07 0.73 0.29
C ALA A 27 15.69 -0.44 1.07
N ASN A 28 15.24 -0.70 2.30
CA ASN A 28 15.89 -1.61 3.25
C ASN A 28 17.39 -1.29 3.47
N ASP A 29 17.75 -0.01 3.41
CA ASP A 29 19.12 0.47 3.62
C ASP A 29 19.36 0.70 5.11
N LEU A 30 19.81 -0.36 5.79
CA LEU A 30 20.08 -0.35 7.23
C LEU A 30 21.25 0.57 7.60
N GLU A 31 22.21 0.78 6.70
CA GLU A 31 23.36 1.65 6.97
C GLU A 31 22.94 3.12 6.93
N GLU A 32 22.20 3.51 5.91
CA GLU A 32 21.63 4.85 5.78
C GLU A 32 20.63 5.14 6.89
N SER A 33 19.76 4.18 7.23
CA SER A 33 18.83 4.31 8.37
C SER A 33 19.56 4.58 9.69
N ARG A 34 20.67 3.88 9.95
CA ARG A 34 21.51 4.12 11.14
C ARG A 34 22.21 5.47 11.09
N ARG A 35 22.67 5.88 9.90
CA ARG A 35 23.31 7.19 9.70
C ARG A 35 22.33 8.30 10.07
N ILE A 36 21.10 8.25 9.52
CA ILE A 36 20.04 9.25 9.77
C ILE A 36 19.59 9.26 11.23
N ALA A 37 19.51 8.09 11.89
CA ALA A 37 19.11 7.98 13.29
C ALA A 37 19.96 8.85 14.25
N GLY A 38 21.23 9.12 13.89
CA GLY A 38 22.11 10.02 14.64
C GLY A 38 21.78 11.51 14.50
N PHE A 39 21.00 11.88 13.48
CA PHE A 39 20.63 13.27 13.15
C PHE A 39 19.15 13.57 13.42
N VAL A 40 18.36 12.59 13.88
CA VAL A 40 16.96 12.82 14.26
C VAL A 40 16.92 13.86 15.39
N PRO A 41 16.27 15.02 15.17
CA PRO A 41 16.25 16.09 16.15
C PRO A 41 15.57 15.59 17.43
N ARG A 42 16.30 15.71 18.54
CA ARG A 42 15.81 15.40 19.88
C ARG A 42 15.48 16.72 20.57
N VAL A 43 14.25 16.87 21.00
CA VAL A 43 13.84 17.99 21.82
C VAL A 43 14.26 17.68 23.26
N PRO A 44 15.00 18.56 23.94
CA PRO A 44 15.43 18.31 25.31
C PRO A 44 14.19 18.12 26.20
N TYR A 45 14.16 17.00 26.93
CA TYR A 45 13.12 16.59 27.89
C TYR A 45 11.76 16.12 27.33
N THR A 46 11.55 16.05 26.00
CA THR A 46 10.25 15.61 25.42
C THR A 46 10.32 14.51 24.35
N GLY A 47 11.49 14.13 23.84
CA GLY A 47 11.64 13.03 22.88
C GLY A 47 12.04 13.50 21.48
N ASN A 48 11.72 12.72 20.44
CA ASN A 48 11.95 13.09 19.04
C ASN A 48 11.06 14.28 18.63
N ASP A 49 11.51 15.06 17.65
CA ASP A 49 10.76 16.18 17.08
C ASP A 49 9.36 15.78 16.61
N LEU A 50 8.34 16.58 16.96
CA LEU A 50 6.93 16.29 16.68
C LEU A 50 6.61 16.25 15.18
N ALA A 51 7.27 17.07 14.35
CA ALA A 51 7.04 17.06 12.91
C ALA A 51 7.62 15.80 12.27
N TYR A 52 8.82 15.38 12.72
CA TYR A 52 9.40 14.10 12.31
C TYR A 52 8.50 12.92 12.69
N MET A 53 8.03 12.88 13.95
CA MET A 53 7.18 11.80 14.46
C MET A 53 5.85 11.72 13.70
N ARG A 54 5.16 12.85 13.48
CA ARG A 54 3.90 12.86 12.73
C ARG A 54 4.05 12.33 11.30
N LYS A 55 5.15 12.67 10.62
CA LYS A 55 5.40 12.19 9.27
C LYS A 55 5.69 10.68 9.23
N ALA A 56 6.48 10.20 10.20
CA ALA A 56 6.73 8.77 10.35
C ALA A 56 5.45 8.00 10.69
N GLU A 57 4.65 8.50 11.64
CA GLU A 57 3.35 7.93 12.01
C GLU A 57 2.39 7.89 10.83
N GLY A 58 2.30 8.97 10.05
CA GLY A 58 1.45 9.01 8.87
C GLY A 58 1.88 7.99 7.81
N PHE A 59 3.18 7.86 7.56
CA PHE A 59 3.71 6.83 6.66
C PHE A 59 3.34 5.41 7.12
N PHE A 60 3.58 5.06 8.39
CA PHE A 60 3.25 3.74 8.90
C PHE A 60 1.73 3.51 8.98
N GLY A 61 0.94 4.56 9.21
CA GLY A 61 -0.51 4.53 9.12
C GLY A 61 -0.99 4.19 7.70
N MET A 62 -0.43 4.86 6.70
CA MET A 62 -0.73 4.61 5.29
C MET A 62 -0.33 3.19 4.88
N ALA A 63 0.89 2.75 5.21
CA ALA A 63 1.37 1.40 4.94
C ALA A 63 0.48 0.35 5.63
N GLY A 64 0.14 0.55 6.90
CA GLY A 64 -0.74 -0.35 7.64
C GLY A 64 -2.17 -0.42 7.07
N PHE A 65 -2.73 0.70 6.62
CA PHE A 65 -4.01 0.72 5.92
C PHE A 65 -3.94 -0.05 4.60
N PHE A 66 -2.90 0.21 3.79
CA PHE A 66 -2.65 -0.52 2.55
C PHE A 66 -2.60 -2.04 2.80
N THR A 67 -1.79 -2.49 3.76
CA THR A 67 -1.65 -3.91 4.10
C THR A 67 -2.96 -4.55 4.51
N LYS A 68 -3.67 -3.94 5.45
CA LYS A 68 -4.96 -4.48 5.94
C LYS A 68 -5.97 -4.59 4.81
N THR A 69 -6.08 -3.54 4.00
CA THR A 69 -7.02 -3.48 2.88
C THR A 69 -6.66 -4.49 1.81
N PHE A 70 -5.38 -4.61 1.46
CA PHE A 70 -4.88 -5.57 0.50
C PHE A 70 -5.24 -7.00 0.92
N TRP A 71 -4.89 -7.40 2.14
CA TRP A 71 -5.15 -8.76 2.61
C TRP A 71 -6.64 -9.06 2.79
N PHE A 72 -7.42 -8.07 3.21
CA PHE A 72 -8.88 -8.21 3.29
C PHE A 72 -9.50 -8.49 1.91
N ILE A 73 -9.15 -7.68 0.91
CA ILE A 73 -9.68 -7.85 -0.46
C ILE A 73 -9.14 -9.15 -1.07
N ARG A 74 -7.85 -9.48 -0.83
CA ARG A 74 -7.23 -10.73 -1.31
C ARG A 74 -7.95 -11.95 -0.74
N PHE A 75 -8.31 -11.95 0.54
CA PHE A 75 -9.10 -13.00 1.16
C PHE A 75 -10.48 -13.13 0.50
N LYS A 76 -11.19 -12.02 0.29
CA LYS A 76 -12.50 -12.02 -0.38
C LYS A 76 -12.45 -12.52 -1.82
N ARG A 77 -11.39 -12.18 -2.54
CA ARG A 77 -11.10 -12.70 -3.87
C ARG A 77 -10.94 -14.22 -3.83
N GLU A 78 -10.12 -14.77 -2.93
CA GLU A 78 -9.91 -16.22 -2.81
C GLU A 78 -11.16 -16.99 -2.36
N GLU A 79 -11.99 -16.37 -1.53
CA GLU A 79 -13.31 -16.88 -1.17
C GLU A 79 -14.20 -17.04 -2.42
N SER A 80 -14.31 -16.00 -3.24
CA SER A 80 -15.08 -16.06 -4.50
C SER A 80 -14.48 -17.06 -5.50
N PHE A 81 -13.16 -17.12 -5.60
CA PHE A 81 -12.48 -18.09 -6.48
C PHE A 81 -12.77 -19.54 -6.07
N SER A 82 -12.72 -19.83 -4.77
CA SER A 82 -13.01 -21.17 -4.22
C SER A 82 -14.48 -21.55 -4.45
N GLN A 83 -15.40 -20.61 -4.30
CA GLN A 83 -16.82 -20.83 -4.60
C GLN A 83 -17.05 -21.11 -6.10
N ALA A 84 -16.39 -20.36 -6.99
CA ALA A 84 -16.49 -20.58 -8.43
C ALA A 84 -15.97 -21.98 -8.81
N GLN A 85 -14.87 -22.43 -8.21
CA GLN A 85 -14.37 -23.80 -8.40
C GLN A 85 -15.35 -24.85 -7.90
N ALA A 86 -15.99 -24.65 -6.74
CA ALA A 86 -16.97 -25.58 -6.22
C ALA A 86 -18.16 -25.75 -7.18
N PHE A 87 -18.68 -24.65 -7.75
CA PHE A 87 -19.72 -24.71 -8.77
C PHE A 87 -19.26 -25.39 -10.07
N ALA A 88 -18.00 -25.18 -10.48
CA ALA A 88 -17.44 -25.86 -11.65
C ALA A 88 -17.30 -27.38 -11.43
N MET A 89 -17.04 -27.83 -10.20
CA MET A 89 -16.95 -29.26 -9.85
C MET A 89 -18.32 -29.91 -9.61
N HIS A 90 -19.33 -29.12 -9.24
CA HIS A 90 -20.70 -29.56 -8.96
C HIS A 90 -21.74 -28.74 -9.74
N PRO A 91 -21.80 -28.86 -11.08
CA PRO A 91 -22.70 -28.07 -11.92
C PRO A 91 -24.19 -28.24 -11.56
N GLU A 92 -24.55 -29.40 -11.00
CA GLU A 92 -25.89 -29.71 -10.51
C GLU A 92 -26.38 -28.82 -9.35
N VAL A 93 -25.47 -28.11 -8.67
CA VAL A 93 -25.79 -27.21 -7.54
C VAL A 93 -26.24 -25.83 -8.01
N ASP A 94 -25.88 -25.43 -9.23
CA ASP A 94 -26.30 -24.16 -9.84
C ASP A 94 -27.20 -24.41 -11.05
N THR A 95 -28.41 -24.86 -10.77
CA THR A 95 -29.39 -25.25 -11.80
C THR A 95 -29.85 -24.09 -12.68
N GLU A 96 -29.72 -22.84 -12.20
CA GLU A 96 -30.17 -21.63 -12.91
C GLU A 96 -29.00 -20.80 -13.47
N GLY A 97 -27.76 -21.05 -13.06
CA GLY A 97 -26.56 -20.31 -13.51
C GLY A 97 -26.35 -18.96 -12.82
N ASP A 98 -27.32 -18.52 -12.01
CA ASP A 98 -27.31 -17.22 -11.34
C ASP A 98 -26.28 -17.18 -10.20
N ALA A 99 -26.05 -18.29 -9.51
CA ALA A 99 -25.14 -18.34 -8.38
C ALA A 99 -23.66 -18.27 -8.84
N LEU A 100 -23.29 -19.04 -9.87
CA LEU A 100 -21.96 -18.98 -10.48
C LEU A 100 -21.71 -17.59 -11.09
N SER A 101 -22.69 -17.03 -11.82
CA SER A 101 -22.59 -15.70 -12.40
C SER A 101 -22.31 -14.64 -11.32
N PHE A 102 -23.06 -14.67 -10.21
CA PHE A 102 -22.85 -13.76 -9.08
C PHE A 102 -21.46 -13.91 -8.45
N VAL A 103 -20.98 -15.15 -8.26
CA VAL A 103 -19.65 -15.40 -7.69
C VAL A 103 -18.53 -14.91 -8.63
N LEU A 104 -18.66 -15.13 -9.94
CA LEU A 104 -17.70 -14.64 -10.93
C LEU A 104 -17.66 -13.11 -10.98
N GLN A 105 -18.82 -12.45 -10.88
CA GLN A 105 -18.88 -10.98 -10.80
C GLN A 105 -18.16 -10.46 -9.54
N ASN A 106 -18.34 -11.12 -8.39
CA ASN A 106 -17.62 -10.74 -7.16
C ASN A 106 -16.12 -10.97 -7.27
N LEU A 107 -15.70 -12.09 -7.87
CA LEU A 107 -14.29 -12.35 -8.17
C LEU A 107 -13.69 -11.19 -8.98
N PHE A 108 -14.33 -10.79 -10.08
CA PHE A 108 -13.86 -9.69 -10.93
C PHE A 108 -13.86 -8.34 -10.22
N LYS A 109 -14.87 -8.09 -9.39
CA LYS A 109 -14.95 -6.89 -8.55
C LYS A 109 -13.75 -6.82 -7.60
N TYR A 110 -13.42 -7.90 -6.90
CA TYR A 110 -12.28 -7.88 -5.97
C TYR A 110 -10.93 -7.79 -6.68
N GLU A 111 -10.78 -8.36 -7.88
CA GLU A 111 -9.58 -8.15 -8.71
C GLU A 111 -9.44 -6.68 -9.13
N SER A 112 -10.54 -6.06 -9.57
CA SER A 112 -10.59 -4.63 -9.88
C SER A 112 -10.21 -3.76 -8.67
N TRP A 113 -10.69 -4.10 -7.48
CA TRP A 113 -10.37 -3.38 -6.24
C TRP A 113 -8.91 -3.53 -5.82
N LEU A 114 -8.30 -4.70 -6.01
CA LEU A 114 -6.86 -4.88 -5.75
C LEU A 114 -6.02 -4.04 -6.71
N MET A 115 -6.39 -3.98 -7.99
CA MET A 115 -5.74 -3.11 -8.97
C MET A 115 -5.91 -1.63 -8.64
N ALA A 116 -7.10 -1.24 -8.16
CA ALA A 116 -7.36 0.12 -7.72
C ALA A 116 -6.49 0.51 -6.52
N LEU A 117 -6.30 -0.43 -5.57
CA LEU A 117 -5.47 -0.21 -4.39
C LEU A 117 -3.99 -0.03 -4.76
N ASP A 118 -3.49 -0.85 -5.70
CA ASP A 118 -2.12 -0.71 -6.21
C ASP A 118 -1.91 0.62 -6.93
N GLY A 119 -2.85 1.02 -7.79
CA GLY A 119 -2.77 2.32 -8.48
C GLY A 119 -2.86 3.51 -7.53
N ALA A 120 -3.68 3.40 -6.49
CA ALA A 120 -3.79 4.41 -5.44
C ALA A 120 -2.47 4.52 -4.64
N LEU A 121 -1.85 3.40 -4.28
CA LEU A 121 -0.54 3.39 -3.61
C LEU A 121 0.53 4.08 -4.47
N ASP A 122 0.61 3.74 -5.76
CA ASP A 122 1.58 4.35 -6.67
C ASP A 122 1.38 5.86 -6.76
N THR A 123 0.12 6.31 -6.86
CA THR A 123 -0.24 7.73 -6.95
C THR A 123 0.18 8.49 -5.69
N VAL A 124 -0.17 7.97 -4.51
CA VAL A 124 0.15 8.60 -3.22
C VAL A 124 1.66 8.61 -2.97
N CYS A 125 2.35 7.49 -3.23
CA CYS A 125 3.80 7.41 -3.06
C CYS A 125 4.54 8.35 -4.02
N MET A 126 4.12 8.44 -5.29
CA MET A 126 4.70 9.38 -6.25
C MET A 126 4.52 10.83 -5.80
N GLY A 127 3.32 11.20 -5.33
CA GLY A 127 3.04 12.54 -4.80
C GLY A 127 3.86 12.89 -3.55
N ALA A 128 4.16 11.89 -2.72
CA ALA A 128 4.95 12.02 -1.50
C ALA A 128 6.47 11.82 -1.70
N ASN A 129 6.93 11.59 -2.94
CA ASN A 129 8.33 11.26 -3.24
C ASN A 129 8.82 10.01 -2.47
N LEU A 130 7.99 8.98 -2.38
CA LEU A 130 8.28 7.68 -1.76
C LEU A 130 8.33 6.58 -2.83
N ASP A 131 9.04 5.49 -2.53
CA ASP A 131 9.09 4.31 -3.40
C ASP A 131 7.92 3.36 -3.09
N PRO A 132 6.91 3.23 -3.96
CA PRO A 132 5.76 2.35 -3.71
C PRO A 132 6.16 0.88 -3.62
N ASP A 133 7.20 0.46 -4.35
CA ASP A 133 7.71 -0.91 -4.25
C ASP A 133 8.41 -1.15 -2.91
N GLY A 134 8.99 -0.10 -2.33
CA GLY A 134 9.50 -0.14 -0.97
C GLY A 134 8.42 -0.35 0.07
N VAL A 135 7.28 0.33 -0.06
CA VAL A 135 6.12 0.12 0.83
C VAL A 135 5.61 -1.32 0.73
N ARG A 136 5.48 -1.83 -0.50
CA ARG A 136 5.12 -3.23 -0.78
C ARG A 136 6.09 -4.22 -0.11
N ARG A 137 7.41 -3.99 -0.24
CA ARG A 137 8.45 -4.83 0.37
C ARG A 137 8.40 -4.83 1.90
N LEU A 138 8.13 -3.70 2.53
CA LEU A 138 8.00 -3.62 3.99
C LEU A 138 6.93 -4.56 4.52
N GLU A 139 5.86 -4.70 3.76
CA GLU A 139 4.66 -5.45 4.13
C GLU A 139 4.64 -6.87 3.53
N SER A 140 5.72 -7.26 2.84
CA SER A 140 5.83 -8.53 2.12
C SER A 140 4.68 -8.76 1.12
N ILE A 141 4.23 -7.68 0.49
CA ILE A 141 3.18 -7.68 -0.52
C ILE A 141 3.82 -7.51 -1.89
N GLU A 142 3.39 -8.30 -2.87
CA GLU A 142 3.73 -8.08 -4.28
C GLU A 142 2.62 -7.30 -4.97
N ARG A 143 2.95 -6.59 -6.06
CA ARG A 143 1.93 -5.95 -6.89
C ARG A 143 0.95 -7.01 -7.37
N PHE A 144 -0.34 -6.71 -7.26
CA PHE A 144 -1.38 -7.62 -7.70
C PHE A 144 -1.37 -7.77 -9.22
N VAL A 145 -1.46 -9.02 -9.67
CA VAL A 145 -1.63 -9.40 -11.07
C VAL A 145 -2.96 -10.14 -11.18
N PRO A 146 -3.93 -9.65 -11.97
CA PRO A 146 -5.19 -10.34 -12.18
C PRO A 146 -4.96 -11.68 -12.89
N MET A 147 -5.90 -12.62 -12.75
CA MET A 147 -5.79 -13.89 -13.47
C MET A 147 -5.81 -13.68 -14.98
N ASP A 148 -5.00 -14.48 -15.69
CA ASP A 148 -5.08 -14.61 -17.13
C ASP A 148 -6.49 -15.06 -17.52
N ARG A 149 -7.09 -14.30 -18.45
CA ARG A 149 -8.41 -14.59 -18.99
C ARG A 149 -8.30 -15.30 -20.33
N MET A 150 -9.39 -15.92 -20.76
CA MET A 150 -9.47 -16.48 -22.11
C MET A 150 -9.31 -15.36 -23.16
N GLU A 151 -8.75 -15.73 -24.30
CA GLU A 151 -8.43 -14.81 -25.39
C GLU A 151 -9.70 -14.06 -25.85
N GLY A 152 -9.72 -12.73 -25.67
CA GLY A 152 -10.85 -11.86 -26.03
C GLY A 152 -11.57 -11.21 -24.85
N ASP A 153 -11.37 -11.68 -23.61
CA ASP A 153 -11.94 -11.03 -22.43
C ASP A 153 -11.11 -9.82 -22.01
N PRO A 154 -11.72 -8.63 -21.83
CA PRO A 154 -10.99 -7.48 -21.32
C PRO A 154 -10.49 -7.76 -19.90
N LEU A 155 -9.25 -7.36 -19.62
CA LEU A 155 -8.72 -7.35 -18.26
C LEU A 155 -9.62 -6.50 -17.36
N PRO A 156 -9.82 -6.89 -16.09
CA PRO A 156 -10.54 -6.06 -15.15
C PRO A 156 -9.85 -4.70 -15.09
N GLN A 157 -10.61 -3.64 -15.31
CA GLN A 157 -10.12 -2.29 -15.11
C GLN A 157 -10.32 -1.91 -13.64
N PRO A 158 -9.41 -1.14 -13.04
CA PRO A 158 -9.63 -0.62 -11.70
C PRO A 158 -10.87 0.27 -11.71
N ASP A 159 -11.78 0.03 -10.77
CA ASP A 159 -12.99 0.83 -10.60
C ASP A 159 -12.60 2.28 -10.23
N PRO A 160 -12.93 3.29 -11.07
CA PRO A 160 -12.49 4.66 -10.85
C PRO A 160 -12.95 5.25 -9.51
N GLU A 161 -14.16 4.92 -9.05
CA GLU A 161 -14.68 5.42 -7.77
C GLU A 161 -13.88 4.83 -6.61
N MET A 162 -13.47 3.57 -6.73
CA MET A 162 -12.63 2.91 -5.74
C MET A 162 -11.19 3.43 -5.76
N VAL A 163 -10.63 3.75 -6.94
CA VAL A 163 -9.31 4.38 -7.05
C VAL A 163 -9.32 5.71 -6.29
N ASP A 164 -10.32 6.55 -6.53
CA ASP A 164 -10.43 7.85 -5.86
C ASP A 164 -10.59 7.69 -4.34
N TRP A 165 -11.47 6.79 -3.91
CA TRP A 165 -11.68 6.52 -2.48
C TRP A 165 -10.41 5.99 -1.81
N MET A 166 -9.73 5.00 -2.39
CA MET A 166 -8.50 4.42 -1.83
C MET A 166 -7.37 5.45 -1.80
N THR A 167 -7.26 6.30 -2.82
CA THR A 167 -6.28 7.39 -2.87
C THR A 167 -6.54 8.39 -1.74
N GLN A 168 -7.81 8.75 -1.49
CA GLN A 168 -8.19 9.63 -0.37
C GLN A 168 -7.85 9.01 0.98
N GLN A 169 -8.14 7.73 1.20
CA GLN A 169 -7.84 7.05 2.46
C GLN A 169 -6.33 6.98 2.72
N LEU A 170 -5.55 6.54 1.72
CA LEU A 170 -4.10 6.48 1.82
C LEU A 170 -3.50 7.87 2.10
N THR A 171 -3.99 8.91 1.42
CA THR A 171 -3.56 10.29 1.65
C THR A 171 -3.92 10.76 3.06
N SER A 172 -5.13 10.45 3.55
CA SER A 172 -5.57 10.84 4.90
C SER A 172 -4.68 10.23 5.99
N HIS A 173 -4.34 8.95 5.85
CA HIS A 173 -3.41 8.30 6.75
C HIS A 173 -2.02 8.90 6.66
N LEU A 174 -1.53 9.18 5.45
CA LEU A 174 -0.21 9.80 5.24
C LEU A 174 -0.12 11.19 5.88
N ASP A 175 -1.20 11.97 5.81
CA ASP A 175 -1.32 13.29 6.44
C ASP A 175 -1.43 13.21 7.98
N GLY A 176 -1.58 12.02 8.56
CA GLY A 176 -1.77 11.82 10.00
C GLY A 176 -3.12 12.33 10.51
N LYS A 177 -4.14 12.41 9.65
CA LYS A 177 -5.51 12.75 10.06
C LYS A 177 -6.17 11.49 10.64
N PRO A 178 -6.60 11.51 11.92
CA PRO A 178 -7.36 10.39 12.47
C PRO A 178 -8.73 10.30 11.78
N GLU A 179 -9.22 9.06 11.60
CA GLU A 179 -10.61 8.74 11.25
C GLU A 179 -11.60 9.20 12.33
#